data_AF-A0A2D8JF80-F1
#
_entry.id   AF-A0A2D8JF80-F1
#
_cell.length_a   1.000
_cell.length_b   1.000
_cell.length_c   1.000
_cell.angle_alpha   90.00
_cell.angle_beta   90.00
_cell.angle_gamma   90.00
#
_symmetry.space_group_name_H-M   'P 1'
#
loop_
_entity.id
_entity.type
_entity.pdbx_description
1 polymer ?
#
loop_
_entity_poly.entity_id
_entity_poly.type
_entity_poly.pdbx_seq_one_letter_code
_entity_poly.pdbx_strand_id
1 'polypeptide(L)'
;MAFSARFTLLLTGLTLAGVLLAWSPASQSPDSEGRILVDEGFLITNQTLIDRCSRCHAVDDEGRMSRISWMRKTPEGWQTSIRRMMALHGARLNQADAVEIVRYLSNEQGLAPEELRPGMFEIERRSDDHDWDGDSDVEYTCIQCHSMGRVMTQRRTEEEWGLLITTHRALYPLSDWQAFRYTGPASEQD
;
A
#
# COMPACT_ATOMS: atom_id res chain seq x y z
N MET A 1 -58.53 61.29 28.06
CA MET A 1 -59.31 60.04 28.06
C MET A 1 -58.46 59.00 27.33
N ALA A 2 -57.75 58.15 28.08
CA ALA A 2 -58.07 56.70 28.25
C ALA A 2 -57.60 55.87 27.04
N PHE A 3 -56.85 54.75 27.12
CA PHE A 3 -56.34 53.95 28.23
C PHE A 3 -55.19 53.07 27.66
N SER A 4 -54.23 52.72 28.51
CA SER A 4 -53.15 51.76 28.23
C SER A 4 -53.65 50.32 28.40
N ALA A 5 -53.19 49.38 27.57
CA ALA A 5 -53.15 47.96 27.93
C ALA A 5 -52.02 47.25 27.17
N ARG A 6 -50.97 46.86 27.90
CA ARG A 6 -49.96 45.90 27.44
C ARG A 6 -50.41 44.52 27.89
N PHE A 7 -50.51 43.57 26.97
CA PHE A 7 -50.83 42.17 27.25
C PHE A 7 -49.57 41.33 27.08
N THR A 8 -49.02 40.82 28.17
CA THR A 8 -47.84 39.95 28.18
C THR A 8 -48.33 38.50 28.18
N LEU A 9 -48.11 37.78 27.07
CA LEU A 9 -48.45 36.36 26.95
C LEU A 9 -47.18 35.53 27.25
N LEU A 10 -47.19 34.81 28.36
CA LEU A 10 -46.18 33.79 28.72
C LEU A 10 -46.62 32.46 28.09
N LEU A 11 -45.88 31.98 27.08
CA LEU A 11 -46.02 30.62 26.54
C LEU A 11 -44.94 29.73 27.15
N THR A 12 -45.35 28.85 28.05
CA THR A 12 -44.56 27.73 28.57
C THR A 12 -44.41 26.66 27.49
N GLY A 13 -43.21 26.50 26.94
CA GLY A 13 -42.87 25.45 25.98
C GLY A 13 -42.57 24.12 26.69
N LEU A 14 -43.38 23.10 26.42
CA LEU A 14 -43.16 21.71 26.85
C LEU A 14 -42.41 20.99 25.71
N THR A 15 -41.11 20.76 25.85
CA THR A 15 -40.31 20.04 24.84
C THR A 15 -40.36 18.53 25.08
N LEU A 16 -41.01 17.79 24.17
CA LEU A 16 -40.90 16.33 24.08
C LEU A 16 -39.51 15.95 23.55
N ALA A 17 -38.75 15.19 24.33
CA ALA A 17 -37.49 14.58 23.91
C ALA A 17 -37.78 13.30 23.09
N GLY A 18 -37.56 13.36 21.78
CA GLY A 18 -37.54 12.18 20.90
C GLY A 18 -36.15 11.56 20.89
N VAL A 19 -36.01 10.36 21.44
CA VAL A 19 -34.79 9.54 21.33
C VAL A 19 -34.81 8.86 19.96
N LEU A 20 -34.01 9.35 19.03
CA LEU A 20 -33.70 8.66 17.76
C LEU A 20 -32.46 7.78 17.99
N LEU A 21 -32.67 6.47 18.07
CA LEU A 21 -31.59 5.49 17.98
C LEU A 21 -31.17 5.37 16.51
N ALA A 22 -30.16 6.14 16.12
CA ALA A 22 -29.48 5.97 14.83
C ALA A 22 -28.50 4.78 14.95
N TRP A 23 -28.86 3.65 14.35
CA TRP A 23 -27.90 2.58 14.06
C TRP A 23 -27.18 2.92 12.76
N SER A 24 -25.92 3.32 12.88
CA SER A 24 -24.99 3.40 11.74
C SER A 24 -24.28 2.07 11.59
N PRO A 25 -24.46 1.33 10.48
CA PRO A 25 -23.57 0.21 10.17
C PRO A 25 -22.20 0.81 9.81
N ALA A 26 -21.14 0.32 10.45
CA ALA A 26 -19.78 0.68 10.08
C ALA A 26 -19.49 0.16 8.67
N SER A 27 -19.29 1.06 7.71
CA SER A 27 -18.77 0.74 6.39
C SER A 27 -17.30 0.32 6.53
N GLN A 28 -17.00 -0.97 6.41
CA GLN A 28 -15.64 -1.45 6.24
C GLN A 28 -15.23 -1.17 4.79
N SER A 29 -14.30 -0.23 4.59
CA SER A 29 -13.74 0.04 3.27
C SER A 29 -12.90 -1.17 2.82
N PRO A 30 -12.95 -1.59 1.54
CA PRO A 30 -12.12 -2.68 1.00
C PRO A 30 -10.62 -2.51 1.29
N ASP A 31 -10.14 -1.25 1.33
CA ASP A 31 -8.76 -0.92 1.67
C ASP A 31 -8.36 -1.34 3.10
N SER A 32 -9.32 -1.37 4.03
CA SER A 32 -9.05 -1.77 5.41
C SER A 32 -8.80 -3.27 5.54
N GLU A 33 -9.58 -4.09 4.84
CA GLU A 33 -9.40 -5.55 4.80
C GLU A 33 -8.07 -5.92 4.11
N GLY A 34 -7.79 -5.28 2.97
CA GLY A 34 -6.53 -5.49 2.25
C GLY A 34 -5.28 -5.04 3.02
N ARG A 35 -5.40 -4.11 3.96
CA ARG A 35 -4.33 -3.71 4.88
C ARG A 35 -4.16 -4.73 6.02
N ILE A 36 -5.27 -5.17 6.63
CA ILE A 36 -5.27 -6.18 7.70
C ILE A 36 -4.59 -7.48 7.21
N LEU A 37 -4.92 -7.96 6.01
CA LEU A 37 -4.30 -9.17 5.45
C LEU A 37 -2.79 -9.05 5.26
N VAL A 38 -2.29 -7.85 4.94
CA VAL A 38 -0.86 -7.61 4.78
C VAL A 38 -0.15 -7.56 6.13
N ASP A 39 -0.79 -6.99 7.15
CA ASP A 39 -0.25 -6.90 8.52
C ASP A 39 -0.21 -8.25 9.25
N GLU A 40 -1.08 -9.21 8.88
CA GLU A 40 -1.03 -10.60 9.39
C GLU A 40 -0.03 -11.49 8.63
N GLY A 41 0.28 -11.11 7.39
CA GLY A 41 1.21 -11.81 6.52
C GLY A 41 0.63 -13.04 5.83
N PHE A 42 1.04 -13.27 4.58
CA PHE A 42 0.55 -14.36 3.76
C PHE A 42 1.33 -15.66 4.02
N LEU A 43 0.62 -16.76 4.28
CA LEU A 43 1.23 -18.08 4.36
C LEU A 43 1.67 -18.55 2.98
N ILE A 44 2.93 -18.99 2.85
CA ILE A 44 3.47 -19.45 1.58
C ILE A 44 3.39 -20.98 1.51
N THR A 45 2.58 -21.47 0.59
CA THR A 45 2.28 -22.90 0.40
C THR A 45 2.83 -23.47 -0.91
N ASN A 46 3.35 -22.62 -1.81
CA ASN A 46 3.96 -23.07 -3.06
C ASN A 46 5.38 -23.59 -2.84
N GLN A 47 5.58 -24.90 -3.05
CA GLN A 47 6.87 -25.54 -2.82
C GLN A 47 7.99 -25.00 -3.71
N THR A 48 7.69 -24.69 -4.98
CA THR A 48 8.68 -24.12 -5.91
C THR A 48 9.21 -22.78 -5.39
N LEU A 49 8.35 -21.91 -4.86
CA LEU A 49 8.73 -20.66 -4.24
C LEU A 49 9.61 -20.91 -3.01
N ILE A 50 9.18 -21.79 -2.10
CA ILE A 50 9.93 -22.12 -0.88
C ILE A 50 11.33 -22.64 -1.24
N ASP A 51 11.43 -23.61 -2.14
CA ASP A 51 12.70 -24.24 -2.53
C ASP A 51 13.67 -23.25 -3.20
N ARG A 52 13.14 -22.29 -3.96
CA ARG A 52 13.97 -21.32 -4.71
C ARG A 52 14.34 -20.09 -3.88
N CYS A 53 13.52 -19.70 -2.92
CA CYS A 53 13.68 -18.43 -2.21
C CYS A 53 14.18 -18.59 -0.76
N SER A 54 13.97 -19.75 -0.12
CA SER A 54 14.24 -19.95 1.32
C SER A 54 15.71 -19.80 1.72
N ARG A 55 16.65 -19.92 0.78
CA ARG A 55 18.07 -19.68 1.05
C ARG A 55 18.35 -18.26 1.54
N CYS A 56 17.57 -17.28 1.10
CA CYS A 56 17.72 -15.87 1.46
C CYS A 56 16.51 -15.33 2.23
N HIS A 57 15.34 -15.88 1.99
CA HIS A 57 14.09 -15.49 2.64
C HIS A 57 13.74 -16.51 3.72
N ALA A 58 14.04 -16.20 4.97
CA ALA A 58 13.70 -17.05 6.11
C ALA A 58 12.21 -17.39 6.13
N VAL A 59 11.89 -18.65 6.41
CA VAL A 59 10.54 -19.17 6.62
C VAL A 59 10.32 -19.27 8.13
N ASP A 60 9.23 -18.69 8.64
CA ASP A 60 8.85 -18.83 10.05
C ASP A 60 8.03 -20.10 10.33
N ASP A 61 7.70 -20.34 11.60
CA ASP A 61 7.03 -21.56 12.06
C ASP A 61 5.60 -21.70 11.50
N GLU A 62 4.97 -20.59 11.14
CA GLU A 62 3.64 -20.56 10.52
C GLU A 62 3.68 -20.65 8.99
N GLY A 63 4.88 -20.63 8.38
CA GLY A 63 5.05 -20.75 6.93
C GLY A 63 5.03 -19.41 6.18
N ARG A 64 5.20 -18.27 6.86
CA ARG A 64 5.43 -16.99 6.21
C ARG A 64 6.91 -16.86 5.86
N MET A 65 7.19 -16.17 4.76
CA MET A 65 8.55 -15.91 4.30
C MET A 65 8.88 -14.43 4.47
N SER A 66 10.03 -14.14 5.08
CA SER A 66 10.55 -12.78 5.22
C SER A 66 10.50 -12.02 3.89
N ARG A 67 10.08 -10.75 3.94
CA ARG A 67 9.77 -9.88 2.80
C ARG A 67 8.56 -10.31 1.97
N ILE A 68 8.54 -11.55 1.47
CA ILE A 68 7.59 -12.03 0.48
C ILE A 68 6.16 -12.00 1.04
N SER A 69 5.96 -12.46 2.27
CA SER A 69 4.65 -12.56 2.92
C SER A 69 4.04 -11.23 3.34
N TRP A 70 4.75 -10.11 3.21
CA TRP A 70 4.35 -8.83 3.82
C TRP A 70 4.02 -7.77 2.77
N MET A 71 3.68 -8.20 1.55
CA MET A 71 3.31 -7.32 0.45
C MET A 71 2.41 -7.98 -0.58
N ARG A 72 1.71 -7.14 -1.36
CA ARG A 72 0.91 -7.50 -2.52
C ARG A 72 1.24 -6.60 -3.70
N LYS A 73 1.15 -7.14 -4.92
CA LYS A 73 1.48 -6.43 -6.18
C LYS A 73 0.66 -6.96 -7.35
N THR A 74 0.71 -6.24 -8.46
CA THR A 74 0.30 -6.77 -9.76
C THR A 74 1.22 -7.91 -10.24
N PRO A 75 0.78 -8.73 -11.22
CA PRO A 75 1.63 -9.74 -11.85
C PRO A 75 2.95 -9.17 -12.40
N GLU A 76 2.91 -8.00 -13.02
CA GLU A 76 4.08 -7.30 -13.55
C GLU A 76 5.01 -6.84 -12.42
N GLY A 77 4.44 -6.41 -11.28
CA GLY A 77 5.19 -6.04 -10.07
C GLY A 77 5.92 -7.23 -9.44
N TRP A 78 5.27 -8.40 -9.39
CA TRP A 78 5.90 -9.65 -8.95
C TRP A 78 6.98 -10.12 -9.92
N GLN A 79 6.70 -10.11 -11.22
CA GLN A 79 7.68 -10.43 -12.27
C GLN A 79 8.92 -9.53 -12.17
N THR A 80 8.75 -8.24 -11.95
CA THR A 80 9.85 -7.28 -11.76
C THR A 80 10.69 -7.62 -10.52
N SER A 81 10.03 -8.04 -9.44
CA SER A 81 10.72 -8.44 -8.21
C SER A 81 11.54 -9.71 -8.42
N ILE A 82 11.00 -10.74 -9.09
CA ILE A 82 11.73 -11.96 -9.45
C ILE A 82 12.90 -11.68 -10.38
N ARG A 83 12.70 -10.85 -11.41
CA ARG A 83 13.80 -10.43 -12.31
C ARG A 83 14.92 -9.72 -11.55
N ARG A 84 14.59 -8.87 -10.57
CA ARG A 84 15.61 -8.22 -9.71
C ARG A 84 16.39 -9.25 -8.90
N MET A 85 15.74 -10.27 -8.34
CA MET A 85 16.43 -11.33 -7.60
C MET A 85 17.40 -12.11 -8.49
N MET A 86 17.00 -12.42 -9.72
CA MET A 86 17.87 -13.09 -10.69
C MET A 86 19.04 -12.20 -11.12
N ALA A 87 18.76 -10.94 -11.47
CA ALA A 87 19.76 -10.04 -12.06
C ALA A 87 20.75 -9.47 -11.04
N LEU A 88 20.29 -9.12 -9.83
CA LEU A 88 21.10 -8.40 -8.84
C LEU A 88 21.57 -9.29 -7.68
N HIS A 89 20.85 -10.36 -7.38
CA HIS A 89 21.12 -11.22 -6.22
C HIS A 89 21.47 -12.66 -6.59
N GLY A 90 21.59 -12.96 -7.89
CA GLY A 90 22.05 -14.26 -8.39
C GLY A 90 21.09 -15.42 -8.11
N ALA A 91 19.80 -15.14 -7.88
CA ALA A 91 18.79 -16.19 -7.71
C ALA A 91 18.71 -17.03 -9.00
N ARG A 92 18.88 -18.35 -8.86
CA ARG A 92 18.88 -19.28 -10.00
C ARG A 92 17.48 -19.86 -10.18
N LEU A 93 16.74 -19.30 -11.12
CA LEU A 93 15.43 -19.80 -11.54
C LEU A 93 15.46 -20.14 -13.02
N ASN A 94 14.87 -21.28 -13.38
CA ASN A 94 14.53 -21.55 -14.77
C ASN A 94 13.21 -20.81 -15.13
N GLN A 95 12.87 -20.79 -16.42
CA GLN A 95 11.67 -20.08 -16.90
C GLN A 95 10.36 -20.64 -16.33
N ALA A 96 10.24 -21.97 -16.18
CA ALA A 96 9.03 -22.61 -15.66
C ALA A 96 8.80 -22.24 -14.19
N ASP A 97 9.84 -22.35 -13.36
CA ASP A 97 9.80 -21.98 -11.94
C ASP A 97 9.44 -20.50 -11.78
N ALA A 98 10.04 -19.61 -12.58
CA ALA A 98 9.76 -18.17 -12.51
C ALA A 98 8.29 -17.85 -12.88
N VAL A 99 7.73 -18.50 -13.90
CA VAL A 99 6.32 -18.33 -14.30
C VAL A 99 5.38 -18.86 -13.23
N GLU A 100 5.71 -20.01 -12.65
CA GLU A 100 4.92 -20.60 -11.56
C GLU A 100 4.88 -19.69 -10.34
N ILE A 101 6.05 -19.21 -9.88
CA ILE A 101 6.16 -18.34 -8.71
C ILE A 101 5.40 -17.03 -8.94
N VAL A 102 5.55 -16.40 -10.11
CA VAL A 102 4.80 -15.17 -10.43
C VAL A 102 3.31 -15.44 -10.43
N ARG A 103 2.84 -16.54 -11.02
CA ARG A 103 1.42 -16.90 -11.02
C ARG A 103 0.89 -17.10 -9.60
N TYR A 104 1.60 -17.87 -8.78
CA TYR A 104 1.23 -18.11 -7.38
C TYR A 104 1.11 -16.80 -6.60
N LEU A 105 2.16 -15.97 -6.62
CA LEU A 105 2.16 -14.68 -5.92
C LEU A 105 1.10 -13.72 -6.44
N SER A 106 0.80 -13.75 -7.74
CA SER A 106 -0.27 -12.92 -8.31
C SER A 106 -1.66 -13.34 -7.87
N ASN A 107 -1.88 -14.65 -7.69
CA ASN A 107 -3.16 -15.20 -7.27
C ASN A 107 -3.39 -15.00 -5.78
N GLU A 108 -2.39 -15.29 -4.94
CA GLU A 108 -2.51 -15.23 -3.48
C GLU A 108 -2.26 -13.83 -2.91
N GLN A 109 -1.41 -13.04 -3.59
CA GLN A 109 -0.92 -11.75 -3.12
C GLN A 109 -1.08 -10.67 -4.21
N GLY A 110 -2.20 -10.73 -4.92
CA GLY A 110 -2.60 -9.78 -5.95
C GLY A 110 -3.27 -8.51 -5.40
N LEU A 111 -3.71 -7.64 -6.30
CA LEU A 111 -4.54 -6.49 -5.95
C LEU A 111 -5.99 -6.73 -6.37
N ALA A 112 -6.94 -6.27 -5.56
CA ALA A 112 -8.34 -6.22 -5.97
C ALA A 112 -8.51 -5.24 -7.15
N PRO A 113 -9.53 -5.42 -8.00
CA PRO A 113 -9.80 -4.51 -9.11
C PRO A 113 -9.93 -3.05 -8.68
N GLU A 114 -10.53 -2.79 -7.52
CA GLU A 114 -10.70 -1.45 -6.94
C GLU A 114 -9.36 -0.83 -6.55
N GLU A 115 -8.45 -1.63 -5.99
CA GLU A 115 -7.11 -1.19 -5.59
C GLU A 115 -6.22 -0.87 -6.78
N LEU A 116 -6.40 -1.60 -7.89
CA LEU A 116 -5.63 -1.43 -9.13
C LEU A 116 -6.15 -0.28 -10.00
N ARG A 117 -7.46 0.00 -9.96
CA ARG A 117 -8.13 0.97 -10.85
C ARG A 117 -7.39 2.31 -10.98
N PRO A 118 -6.92 2.96 -9.90
CA PRO A 118 -6.20 4.23 -10.01
C PRO A 118 -4.83 4.10 -10.71
N GLY A 119 -4.20 2.93 -10.65
CA GLY A 119 -2.88 2.64 -11.23
C GLY A 119 -2.91 1.88 -12.56
N MET A 120 -4.09 1.66 -13.16
CA MET A 120 -4.24 0.83 -14.38
C MET A 120 -3.38 1.31 -15.55
N PHE A 121 -3.14 2.62 -15.65
CA PHE A 121 -2.30 3.21 -16.69
C PHE A 121 -0.90 2.60 -16.76
N GLU A 122 -0.34 2.22 -15.61
CA GLU A 122 0.98 1.61 -15.53
C GLU A 122 1.01 0.25 -16.23
N ILE A 123 -0.04 -0.55 -16.02
CA ILE A 123 -0.16 -1.91 -16.55
C ILE A 123 -0.57 -1.88 -18.02
N GLU A 124 -1.44 -0.94 -18.38
CA GLU A 124 -1.89 -0.69 -19.75
C GLU A 124 -0.83 -0.02 -20.63
N ARG A 125 0.33 0.37 -20.04
CA ARG A 125 1.42 1.07 -20.73
C ARG A 125 0.95 2.38 -21.39
N ARG A 126 0.05 3.11 -20.71
CA ARG A 126 -0.38 4.43 -21.17
C ARG A 126 0.71 5.46 -20.86
N SER A 127 0.96 6.35 -21.82
CA SER A 127 2.01 7.38 -21.74
C SER A 127 1.49 8.75 -21.34
N ASP A 128 0.21 8.83 -20.93
CA ASP A 128 -0.44 10.09 -20.60
C ASP A 128 -0.02 10.57 -19.20
N ASP A 129 -0.19 11.87 -18.93
CA ASP A 129 -0.01 12.41 -17.60
C ASP A 129 -1.14 11.90 -16.69
N HIS A 130 -0.78 11.46 -15.49
CA HIS A 130 -1.71 10.91 -14.52
C HIS A 130 -1.61 11.69 -13.21
N ASP A 131 -2.72 12.34 -12.88
CA ASP A 131 -2.87 13.02 -11.60
C ASP A 131 -2.96 11.99 -10.47
N TRP A 132 -2.27 12.25 -9.37
CA TRP A 132 -2.42 11.53 -8.12
C TRP A 132 -2.92 12.48 -7.04
N ASP A 133 -3.91 12.02 -6.28
CA ASP A 133 -4.64 12.80 -5.29
C ASP A 133 -4.10 12.64 -3.85
N GLY A 134 -2.95 11.99 -3.70
CA GLY A 134 -2.32 11.75 -2.41
C GLY A 134 -1.38 12.86 -1.95
N ASP A 135 -0.42 12.49 -1.10
CA ASP A 135 0.54 13.41 -0.50
C ASP A 135 1.60 13.89 -1.51
N SER A 136 1.54 15.15 -1.92
CA SER A 136 2.43 15.71 -2.96
C SER A 136 3.92 15.50 -2.71
N ASP A 137 4.39 15.42 -1.45
CA ASP A 137 5.80 15.16 -1.16
C ASP A 137 6.18 13.73 -1.50
N VAL A 138 5.29 12.76 -1.28
CA VAL A 138 5.48 11.35 -1.68
C VAL A 138 5.53 11.23 -3.20
N GLU A 139 4.63 11.88 -3.93
CA GLU A 139 4.67 11.85 -5.40
C GLU A 139 5.96 12.48 -5.89
N TYR A 140 6.25 13.71 -5.48
CA TYR A 140 7.48 14.38 -5.87
C TYR A 140 8.70 13.49 -5.63
N THR A 141 8.81 12.89 -4.44
CA THR A 141 9.94 12.03 -4.06
C THR A 141 10.03 10.76 -4.90
N CYS A 142 8.90 10.09 -5.14
CA CYS A 142 8.87 8.76 -5.76
C CYS A 142 8.87 8.79 -7.29
N ILE A 143 8.47 9.90 -7.92
CA ILE A 143 8.31 9.95 -9.38
C ILE A 143 9.55 10.44 -10.15
N GLN A 144 10.63 10.83 -9.45
CA GLN A 144 11.82 11.40 -10.09
C GLN A 144 12.52 10.42 -11.06
N CYS A 145 12.23 9.12 -10.97
CA CYS A 145 12.88 8.09 -11.78
C CYS A 145 11.90 7.16 -12.51
N HIS A 146 10.68 7.00 -12.02
CA HIS A 146 9.67 6.12 -12.61
C HIS A 146 8.27 6.60 -12.24
N SER A 147 7.25 6.13 -12.95
CA SER A 147 5.86 6.55 -12.73
C SER A 147 5.38 6.35 -11.28
N MET A 148 4.40 7.16 -10.86
CA MET A 148 3.68 6.95 -9.59
C MET A 148 2.87 5.65 -9.61
N GLY A 149 2.44 5.21 -10.79
CA GLY A 149 1.71 3.96 -10.99
C GLY A 149 2.45 2.74 -10.43
N ARG A 150 3.78 2.69 -10.51
CA ARG A 150 4.58 1.61 -9.89
C ARG A 150 4.48 1.58 -8.37
N VAL A 151 4.26 2.72 -7.73
CA VAL A 151 4.05 2.82 -6.28
C VAL A 151 2.62 2.45 -5.93
N MET A 152 1.65 3.02 -6.66
CA MET A 152 0.21 2.81 -6.45
C MET A 152 -0.23 1.34 -6.62
N THR A 153 0.47 0.60 -7.47
CA THR A 153 0.20 -0.82 -7.77
C THR A 153 0.84 -1.80 -6.79
N GLN A 154 1.07 -1.37 -5.53
CA GLN A 154 1.59 -2.21 -4.46
C GLN A 154 0.89 -1.92 -3.13
N ARG A 155 0.82 -2.94 -2.27
CA ARG A 155 0.42 -2.84 -0.86
C ARG A 155 1.48 -3.52 -0.02
N ARG A 156 1.83 -2.93 1.13
CA ARG A 156 2.93 -3.37 1.98
C ARG A 156 2.64 -2.98 3.42
N THR A 157 3.22 -3.71 4.37
CA THR A 157 3.32 -3.23 5.75
C THR A 157 4.17 -1.96 5.79
N GLU A 158 4.09 -1.20 6.88
CA GLU A 158 4.93 -0.03 7.11
C GLU A 158 6.43 -0.37 7.05
N GLU A 159 6.82 -1.48 7.67
CA GLU A 159 8.19 -1.98 7.64
C GLU A 159 8.66 -2.28 6.20
N GLU A 160 7.81 -2.90 5.38
CA GLU A 160 8.15 -3.21 3.99
C GLU A 160 8.23 -1.98 3.08
N TRP A 161 7.55 -0.88 3.43
CA TRP A 161 7.79 0.43 2.83
C TRP A 161 9.13 1.01 3.25
N GLY A 162 9.47 0.96 4.55
CA GLY A 162 10.77 1.39 5.05
C GLY A 162 11.93 0.65 4.37
N LEU A 163 11.84 -0.67 4.27
CA LEU A 163 12.84 -1.49 3.58
C LEU A 163 12.89 -1.23 2.07
N LEU A 164 11.79 -0.80 1.44
CA LEU A 164 11.81 -0.39 0.04
C LEU A 164 12.66 0.87 -0.14
N ILE A 165 12.51 1.87 0.73
CA ILE A 165 13.28 3.11 0.68
C ILE A 165 14.77 2.80 0.88
N THR A 166 15.11 1.97 1.87
CA THR A 166 16.49 1.51 2.09
C THR A 166 17.04 0.77 0.88
N THR A 167 16.23 -0.03 0.19
CA THR A 167 16.64 -0.71 -1.04
C THR A 167 16.97 0.29 -2.16
N HIS A 168 16.18 1.35 -2.33
CA HIS A 168 16.46 2.38 -3.34
C HIS A 168 17.77 3.11 -3.03
N ARG A 169 18.00 3.49 -1.78
CA ARG A 169 19.28 4.11 -1.36
C ARG A 169 20.48 3.20 -1.58
N ALA A 170 20.34 1.92 -1.24
CA ALA A 170 21.42 0.95 -1.39
C ALA A 170 21.77 0.67 -2.86
N LEU A 171 20.76 0.57 -3.74
CA LEU A 171 20.98 0.30 -5.17
C LEU A 171 21.35 1.57 -5.96
N TYR A 172 20.90 2.73 -5.50
CA TYR A 172 21.10 4.02 -6.15
C TYR A 172 21.67 5.02 -5.13
N PRO A 173 22.98 4.94 -4.82
CA PRO A 173 23.59 5.74 -3.75
C PRO A 173 23.56 7.26 -3.99
N LEU A 174 23.24 7.70 -5.21
CA LEU A 174 23.07 9.12 -5.55
C LEU A 174 21.62 9.61 -5.42
N SER A 175 20.67 8.72 -5.07
CA SER A 175 19.25 9.05 -4.97
C SER A 175 18.96 10.15 -3.95
N ASP A 176 19.69 10.24 -2.85
CA ASP A 176 19.54 11.33 -1.86
C ASP A 176 19.92 12.72 -2.40
N TRP A 177 20.76 12.77 -3.43
CA TRP A 177 21.16 14.03 -4.06
C TRP A 177 20.29 14.38 -5.27
N GLN A 178 19.76 13.37 -5.95
CA GLN A 178 18.98 13.54 -7.19
C GLN A 178 17.48 13.70 -6.91
N ALA A 179 16.94 12.94 -5.96
CA ALA A 179 15.49 12.78 -5.78
C ALA A 179 15.04 12.90 -4.32
N PHE A 180 15.68 12.17 -3.39
CA PHE A 180 15.37 12.24 -1.97
C PHE A 180 16.11 13.39 -1.32
N ARG A 181 15.82 14.63 -1.76
CA ARG A 181 16.50 15.83 -1.25
C ARG A 181 16.39 15.88 0.27
N TYR A 182 17.47 15.49 0.91
CA TYR A 182 17.59 15.49 2.34
C TYR A 182 17.64 16.93 2.86
N THR A 183 16.59 17.36 3.57
CA THR A 183 16.52 18.68 4.23
C THR A 183 16.58 18.58 5.77
N GLY A 184 16.79 17.39 6.34
CA GLY A 184 16.90 17.16 7.79
C GLY A 184 18.34 17.08 8.30
N PRO A 185 18.60 17.07 9.62
CA PRO A 185 19.92 16.83 10.21
C PRO A 185 20.23 15.32 10.33
N ALA A 186 21.49 14.94 10.08
CA ALA A 186 21.98 13.54 9.96
C ALA A 186 21.38 12.63 11.04
N SER A 187 20.94 11.41 10.68
CA SER A 187 20.57 10.42 11.68
C SER A 187 21.82 10.07 12.50
N GLU A 188 21.80 10.36 13.80
CA GLU A 188 22.85 10.01 14.76
C GLU A 188 22.90 8.49 14.98
N GLN A 189 23.43 7.74 14.01
CA GLN A 189 23.83 6.35 14.20
C GLN A 189 25.08 6.08 13.35
N ASP A 190 26.22 6.55 13.87
CA ASP A 190 27.56 6.00 13.67
C ASP A 190 28.14 5.63 15.05
#